data_AF-A0A7W0KY83-F1
#
_entry.id   AF-A0A7W0KY83-F1
#
_cell.length_a   1.000
_cell.length_b   1.000
_cell.length_c   1.000
_cell.angle_alpha   90.00
_cell.angle_beta   90.00
_cell.angle_gamma   90.00
#
_symmetry.space_group_name_H-M   'P 1'
#
loop_
_entity.id
_entity.type
_entity.pdbx_description
1 polymer ?
#
loop_
_entity_poly.entity_id
_entity_poly.type
_entity_poly.pdbx_seq_one_letter_code
_entity_poly.pdbx_strand_id
1 'polypeptide(L)'
;MGIHAIDTARFVLGDPQPVRTVASIETHYGAYGVDDDAVVLVEWDLGARSVIESGWWQPRLDGVEADTEVYGTANENGWWRSARRV
;
A
#
# COMPACT_ATOMS: atom_id res chain seq x y z
N MET A 1 8.36 2.52 -7.02
CA MET A 1 7.58 3.46 -6.19
C MET A 1 6.91 2.80 -4.98
N GLY A 2 6.33 1.60 -5.10
CA GLY A 2 5.54 0.98 -4.01
C GLY A 2 6.24 0.76 -2.66
N ILE A 3 7.57 0.78 -2.60
CA ILE A 3 8.32 0.62 -1.34
C ILE A 3 8.01 1.72 -0.32
N HIS A 4 7.75 2.95 -0.75
CA HIS A 4 7.41 4.06 0.15
C HIS A 4 6.08 3.82 0.88
N ALA A 5 5.10 3.22 0.20
CA ALA A 5 3.83 2.82 0.80
C ALA A 5 4.01 1.63 1.76
N ILE A 6 4.89 0.67 1.42
CA ILE A 6 5.22 -0.47 2.29
C ILE A 6 5.88 0.02 3.59
N ASP A 7 6.86 0.92 3.50
CA ASP A 7 7.54 1.48 4.66
C ASP A 7 6.57 2.28 5.54
N THR A 8 5.65 3.02 4.92
CA THR A 8 4.61 3.76 5.64
C THR A 8 3.64 2.82 6.35
N ALA A 9 3.21 1.74 5.68
CA ALA A 9 2.37 0.71 6.29
C ALA A 9 3.07 0.07 7.49
N ARG A 10 4.36 -0.29 7.37
CA ARG A 10 5.14 -0.82 8.49
C ARG A 10 5.22 0.16 9.65
N PHE A 11 5.54 1.42 9.37
CA PHE A 11 5.61 2.46 10.40
C PHE A 11 4.27 2.62 11.15
N VAL A 12 3.15 2.72 10.43
CA VAL A 12 1.83 2.95 11.04
C VAL A 12 1.33 1.72 11.80
N LEU A 13 1.65 0.51 11.33
CA LEU A 13 1.22 -0.75 11.95
C LEU A 13 2.13 -1.23 13.09
N GLY A 14 3.23 -0.53 13.40
CA GLY A 14 4.13 -0.91 14.48
C GLY A 14 5.21 -1.92 14.09
N ASP A 15 5.71 -1.80 12.86
CA ASP A 15 6.75 -2.63 12.24
C ASP A 15 6.45 -4.14 12.10
N PRO A 16 5.28 -4.54 11.57
CA PRO A 16 4.97 -5.95 11.30
C PRO A 16 5.93 -6.60 10.31
N GLN A 17 6.05 -7.93 10.40
CA GLN A 17 6.69 -8.73 9.37
C GLN A 17 5.66 -9.24 8.34
N PRO A 18 5.99 -9.22 7.03
CA PRO A 18 5.12 -9.80 6.01
C PRO A 18 5.17 -11.32 6.10
N VAL A 19 4.00 -11.97 6.11
CA VAL A 19 3.89 -13.45 6.14
C VAL A 19 3.49 -14.03 4.80
N ARG A 20 2.81 -13.26 3.95
CA ARG A 20 2.43 -13.66 2.60
C ARG A 20 2.27 -12.45 1.69
N THR A 21 2.69 -12.60 0.44
CA THR A 21 2.48 -11.59 -0.60
C THR A 21 1.87 -12.23 -1.86
N VAL A 22 1.01 -11.47 -2.53
CA VAL A 22 0.48 -11.79 -3.87
C VAL A 22 0.59 -10.50 -4.69
N ALA A 23 1.09 -10.60 -5.91
CA ALA A 23 1.29 -9.44 -6.77
C ALA A 23 0.79 -9.70 -8.18
N SER A 24 0.23 -8.66 -8.80
CA SER A 24 0.08 -8.50 -10.24
C SER A 24 0.98 -7.36 -10.66
N ILE A 25 1.84 -7.57 -11.64
CA ILE A 25 2.82 -6.57 -12.10
C ILE A 25 2.87 -6.64 -13.62
N GLU A 26 2.60 -5.52 -14.27
CA GLU A 26 2.47 -5.44 -15.71
C GLU A 26 3.01 -4.10 -16.25
N THR A 27 3.15 -4.03 -17.58
CA THR A 27 3.39 -2.78 -18.31
C THR A 27 2.23 -2.55 -19.26
N HIS A 28 1.32 -1.64 -18.92
CA HIS A 28 0.07 -1.38 -19.64
C HIS A 28 0.05 -0.07 -20.41
N TYR A 29 0.81 0.94 -20.00
CA TYR A 29 0.64 2.32 -20.47
C TYR A 29 1.78 2.83 -21.37
N GLY A 30 2.86 2.05 -21.51
CA GLY A 30 3.90 2.31 -22.50
C GLY A 30 4.74 1.09 -22.88
N ALA A 31 5.87 1.36 -23.56
CA ALA A 31 6.83 0.34 -23.98
C ALA A 31 8.16 0.58 -23.26
N TYR A 32 8.24 0.12 -22.02
CA TYR A 32 9.39 0.31 -21.14
C TYR A 32 9.91 -1.05 -20.65
N GLY A 33 11.13 -1.07 -20.12
CA GLY A 33 11.69 -2.24 -19.43
C GLY A 33 11.33 -2.32 -17.94
N VAL A 34 10.38 -1.51 -17.48
CA VAL A 34 9.93 -1.39 -16.08
C VAL A 34 8.40 -1.39 -16.03
N ASP A 35 7.86 -1.81 -14.90
CA ASP A 35 6.41 -1.80 -14.65
C ASP A 35 5.85 -0.38 -14.57
N ASP A 36 4.64 -0.22 -15.07
CA ASP A 36 3.85 1.01 -14.92
C ASP A 36 2.49 0.75 -14.27
N ASP A 37 2.20 -0.50 -13.92
CA ASP A 37 1.04 -0.92 -13.14
C ASP A 37 1.38 -2.15 -12.29
N ALA A 38 1.23 -2.00 -10.97
CA ALA A 38 1.45 -3.07 -10.02
C ALA A 38 0.48 -2.95 -8.85
N VAL A 39 -0.12 -4.09 -8.47
CA VAL A 39 -0.94 -4.23 -7.28
C VAL A 39 -0.37 -5.36 -6.45
N VAL A 40 -0.03 -5.06 -5.18
CA VAL A 40 0.54 -6.00 -4.22
C VAL A 40 -0.36 -6.10 -3.00
N LEU A 41 -0.83 -7.31 -2.70
CA LEU A 41 -1.46 -7.64 -1.43
C LEU A 41 -0.41 -8.19 -0.47
N VAL A 42 -0.31 -7.59 0.72
CA VAL A 42 0.55 -8.06 1.81
C VAL A 42 -0.33 -8.50 2.97
N GLU A 43 -0.09 -9.71 3.47
CA GLU A 43 -0.60 -10.19 4.76
C GLU A 43 0.52 -10.05 5.79
N TRP A 44 0.21 -9.41 6.92
CA TRP A 44 1.15 -9.13 8.01
C TRP A 44 0.98 -10.13 9.16
N ASP A 45 2.03 -10.38 9.93
CA ASP A 45 2.04 -11.29 11.09
C ASP A 45 1.05 -10.90 12.21
N LEU A 46 0.77 -9.60 12.38
CA LEU A 46 -0.24 -9.09 13.29
C LEU A 46 -1.69 -9.21 12.77
N GLY A 47 -1.89 -9.84 11.60
CA GLY A 47 -3.19 -10.16 11.03
C GLY A 47 -3.82 -9.07 10.16
N ALA A 48 -3.15 -7.91 10.02
CA ALA A 48 -3.56 -6.86 9.10
C ALA A 48 -3.27 -7.24 7.64
N ARG A 49 -3.92 -6.55 6.70
CA ARG A 49 -3.68 -6.68 5.26
C ARG A 49 -3.52 -5.31 4.63
N SER A 50 -2.59 -5.19 3.70
CA SER A 50 -2.38 -3.97 2.91
C SER A 50 -2.51 -4.27 1.42
N VAL A 51 -3.18 -3.37 0.70
CA VAL A 51 -3.12 -3.32 -0.77
C VAL A 51 -2.21 -2.15 -1.13
N ILE A 52 -1.17 -2.42 -1.90
CA ILE A 52 -0.23 -1.42 -2.39
C ILE A 52 -0.39 -1.34 -3.89
N GLU A 53 -0.74 -0.16 -4.39
CA GLU A 53 -0.77 0.16 -5.82
C GLU A 53 0.47 0.99 -6.15
N SER A 54 1.15 0.66 -7.24
CA SER A 54 2.29 1.44 -7.70
C SER A 54 2.51 1.32 -9.20
N GLY A 55 3.02 2.38 -9.82
CA GLY A 55 3.41 2.38 -11.21
C GLY A 55 4.26 3.60 -11.52
N TRP A 56 5.38 3.43 -12.23
CA TRP A 56 6.30 4.55 -12.49
C TRP A 56 5.70 5.58 -13.47
N TRP A 57 4.85 5.14 -14.41
CA TRP A 57 4.19 5.99 -15.40
C TRP A 57 2.66 5.81 -15.44
N GLN A 58 2.02 5.44 -14.33
CA GLN A 58 0.55 5.31 -14.33
C GLN A 58 -0.12 6.65 -14.65
N PRO A 59 -1.06 6.71 -15.61
CA PRO A 59 -1.71 7.96 -16.03
C PRO A 59 -2.74 8.48 -15.04
N ARG A 60 -3.15 7.65 -14.07
CA ARG A 60 -4.09 8.00 -13.01
C ARG A 60 -3.45 7.76 -11.65
N LEU A 61 -3.65 8.68 -10.73
CA LEU A 61 -3.19 8.61 -9.36
C LEU A 61 -4.39 8.93 -8.45
N ASP A 62 -4.75 8.02 -7.53
CA ASP A 62 -5.85 8.23 -6.59
C ASP A 62 -5.38 8.85 -5.24
N GLY A 63 -4.28 9.62 -5.28
CA GLY A 63 -3.66 10.25 -4.11
C GLY A 63 -2.41 11.05 -4.46
N VAL A 64 -1.56 11.35 -3.48
CA VAL A 64 -0.15 11.71 -3.72
C VAL A 64 0.69 10.44 -3.69
N GLU A 65 1.98 10.56 -4.01
CA GLU A 65 2.92 9.45 -3.85
C GLU A 65 2.88 8.90 -2.41
N ALA A 66 2.74 7.58 -2.28
CA ALA A 66 2.68 6.87 -1.00
C ALA A 66 1.50 7.25 -0.08
N ASP A 67 0.43 7.87 -0.63
CA ASP A 67 -0.80 8.10 0.12
C ASP A 67 -1.29 6.77 0.72
N THR A 68 -1.58 6.79 2.02
CA THR A 68 -1.86 5.60 2.81
C THR A 68 -3.14 5.81 3.58
N GLU A 69 -4.07 4.87 3.45
CA GLU A 69 -5.31 4.83 4.22
C GLU A 69 -5.32 3.59 5.11
N VAL A 70 -5.72 3.76 6.37
CA VAL A 70 -5.76 2.68 7.36
C VAL A 70 -7.18 2.52 7.90
N TYR A 71 -7.64 1.28 7.90
CA TYR A 71 -8.96 0.90 8.38
C TYR A 71 -8.82 -0.16 9.47
N GLY A 72 -9.61 -0.04 10.53
CA GLY A 72 -9.58 -0.98 11.66
C GLY A 72 -10.87 -0.90 12.46
N THR A 73 -11.11 -1.87 13.33
CA THR A 73 -12.23 -1.81 14.28
C THR A 73 -11.92 -0.78 15.37
N ALA A 74 -12.88 0.08 15.72
CA ALA A 74 -12.72 1.02 16.83
C ALA A 74 -12.29 0.26 18.10
N ASN A 75 -11.21 0.73 18.73
CA ASN A 75 -10.86 0.31 20.07
C ASN A 75 -11.79 0.99 21.10
N GLU A 76 -11.79 0.52 22.34
CA GLU A 76 -12.54 1.07 23.50
C GLU A 76 -12.28 2.57 23.76
N ASN A 77 -11.29 3.16 23.09
CA ASN A 77 -10.95 4.58 23.13
C ASN A 77 -11.50 5.41 21.95
N GLY A 78 -12.34 4.83 21.07
CA GLY A 78 -13.13 5.58 20.09
C GLY A 78 -12.35 6.18 18.91
N TRP A 79 -11.14 5.70 18.60
CA TRP A 79 -10.35 6.25 17.49
C TRP A 79 -10.65 5.51 16.17
N TRP A 80 -11.56 6.07 15.36
CA TRP A 80 -11.50 5.91 13.91
C TRP A 80 -10.42 6.85 13.39
N ARG A 81 -9.41 6.33 12.70
CA ARG A 81 -8.47 7.15 11.93
C ARG A 81 -8.47 6.65 10.49
N SER A 82 -9.35 7.19 9.64
CA SER A 82 -8.96 7.37 8.24
C SER A 82 -7.87 8.45 8.23
N ALA A 83 -6.65 8.07 8.58
CA ALA A 83 -5.51 8.97 8.49
C ALA A 83 -4.98 8.87 7.06
N ARG A 84 -5.56 9.65 6.15
CA ARG A 84 -4.96 9.94 4.85
C ARG A 84 -3.72 10.78 5.11
N ARG A 85 -2.53 10.20 4.97
CA ARG A 85 -1.28 10.93 5.15
C ARG A 85 -0.75 11.30 3.77
N VAL A 86 -0.99 12.56 3.41
CA VAL A 86 -0.47 13.26 2.23
C VAL A 86 0.98 13.65 2.43
#